data_AF-A0A078GK87-F1
#
_entry.id   AF-A0A078GK87-F1
#
_cell.length_a   1.000
_cell.length_b   1.000
_cell.length_c   1.000
_cell.angle_alpha   90.00
_cell.angle_beta   90.00
_cell.angle_gamma   90.00
#
_symmetry.space_group_name_H-M   'P 1'
#
loop_
_entity.id
_entity.type
_entity.pdbx_description
1 polymer ?
#
loop_
_entity_poly.entity_id
_entity_poly.type
_entity_poly.pdbx_seq_one_letter_code
_entity_poly.pdbx_strand_id
1 'polypeptide(L)'
;MALHGDSSGEFDIKSPADKFFTSFADDISSTFHIISKEKRTVTLSLSGNLVSDCYKTFKATITVTPAEDEGNGSRVVWTVEFEKIRHDIEDPMWIIDILINYLKTYS
;
A
#
# COMPACT_ATOMS: atom_id res chain seq x y z
N MET A 1 4.13 -19.30 -15.33
CA MET A 1 3.73 -18.09 -14.57
C MET A 1 4.87 -17.73 -13.64
N ALA A 2 5.17 -16.45 -13.47
CA ALA A 2 6.20 -16.04 -12.51
C ALA A 2 5.67 -16.23 -11.07
N LEU A 3 6.54 -16.65 -10.14
CA LEU A 3 6.22 -16.63 -8.71
C LEU A 3 6.27 -15.20 -8.15
N HIS A 4 7.04 -14.34 -8.79
CA HIS A 4 7.14 -12.92 -8.47
C HIS A 4 6.17 -12.14 -9.33
N GLY A 5 5.45 -11.21 -8.72
CA GLY A 5 4.59 -10.26 -9.39
C GLY A 5 4.62 -8.92 -8.68
N ASP A 6 4.25 -7.89 -9.42
CA ASP A 6 4.03 -6.55 -8.89
C ASP A 6 2.70 -5.99 -9.43
N SER A 7 2.13 -5.08 -8.65
CA SER A 7 0.97 -4.30 -9.04
C SER A 7 1.18 -2.88 -8.57
N SER A 8 0.85 -1.90 -9.40
CA SER A 8 0.96 -0.50 -9.04
C SER A 8 -0.21 0.29 -9.57
N GLY A 9 -0.47 1.43 -8.93
CA GLY A 9 -1.51 2.34 -9.35
C GLY A 9 -1.47 3.64 -8.56
N GLU A 10 -2.39 4.53 -8.92
CA GLU A 10 -2.46 5.85 -8.31
C GLU A 10 -3.90 6.35 -8.28
N PHE A 11 -4.17 7.24 -7.33
CA PHE A 11 -5.43 7.97 -7.23
C PHE A 11 -5.24 9.27 -6.46
N ASP A 12 -6.11 10.23 -6.72
CA ASP A 12 -6.12 11.52 -6.03
C ASP A 12 -7.07 11.50 -4.83
N ILE A 13 -6.67 12.21 -3.78
CA ILE A 13 -7.45 12.43 -2.56
C ILE A 13 -7.56 13.93 -2.29
N LYS A 14 -8.67 14.36 -1.68
CA LYS A 14 -8.93 15.78 -1.39
C LYS A 14 -8.26 16.25 -0.08
N SER A 15 -7.57 15.35 0.61
CA SER A 15 -6.80 15.66 1.82
C SER A 15 -5.38 16.13 1.48
N PRO A 16 -4.82 17.12 2.21
CA PRO A 16 -3.43 17.51 2.08
C PRO A 16 -2.46 16.35 2.37
N ALA A 17 -1.37 16.25 1.61
CA ALA A 17 -0.43 15.13 1.66
C ALA A 17 0.09 14.83 3.07
N ASP A 18 0.59 15.84 3.79
CA ASP A 18 1.19 15.63 5.12
C ASP A 18 0.15 15.21 6.17
N LYS A 19 -1.08 15.76 6.08
CA LYS A 19 -2.19 15.40 6.98
C LYS A 19 -2.62 13.95 6.74
N PHE A 20 -2.88 13.59 5.49
CA PHE A 20 -3.23 12.24 5.10
C PHE A 20 -2.14 11.25 5.50
N PHE A 21 -0.88 11.51 5.13
CA PHE A 21 0.24 10.61 5.40
C PHE A 21 0.42 10.38 6.91
N THR A 22 0.29 11.41 7.74
CA THR A 22 0.42 11.26 9.19
C THR A 22 -0.69 10.37 9.76
N SER A 23 -1.95 10.62 9.39
CA SER A 23 -3.09 9.81 9.85
C SER A 23 -3.00 8.37 9.35
N PHE A 24 -2.70 8.18 8.08
CA PHE A 24 -2.53 6.86 7.47
C PHE A 24 -1.37 6.09 8.09
N ALA A 25 -0.19 6.72 8.25
CA ALA A 25 1.00 6.05 8.76
C ALA A 25 0.85 5.65 10.24
N ASP A 26 0.14 6.43 11.05
CA ASP A 26 -0.19 6.10 12.44
C ASP A 26 -1.11 4.87 12.50
N ASP A 27 -2.17 4.90 11.69
CA ASP A 27 -3.17 3.85 11.65
C ASP A 27 -2.60 2.49 11.17
N ILE A 28 -1.88 2.47 10.05
CA ILE A 28 -1.27 1.24 9.54
C ILE A 28 -0.17 0.72 10.45
N SER A 29 0.49 1.57 11.26
CA SER A 29 1.51 1.11 12.20
C SER A 29 0.94 0.22 13.31
N SER A 30 -0.37 0.33 13.56
CA SER A 30 -1.09 -0.54 14.50
C SER A 30 -1.46 -1.89 13.90
N THR A 31 -1.54 -1.99 12.56
CA THR A 31 -2.04 -3.18 11.85
C THR A 31 -0.93 -3.95 11.12
N PHE A 32 0.06 -3.24 10.57
CA PHE A 32 1.08 -3.78 9.68
C PHE A 32 2.51 -3.52 10.20
N HIS A 33 3.44 -4.33 9.73
CA HIS A 33 4.85 -4.13 10.04
C HIS A 33 5.48 -3.13 9.06
N ILE A 34 5.83 -1.94 9.57
CA ILE A 34 6.54 -0.92 8.80
C ILE A 34 8.01 -1.34 8.64
N ILE A 35 8.44 -1.55 7.40
CA ILE A 35 9.83 -1.87 7.05
C ILE A 35 10.64 -0.59 6.84
N SER A 36 10.01 0.43 6.24
CA SER A 36 10.64 1.73 6.00
C SER A 36 9.60 2.84 6.10
N LYS A 37 9.98 3.97 6.68
CA LYS A 37 9.15 5.18 6.75
C LYS A 37 10.02 6.39 6.47
N GLU A 38 9.70 7.08 5.39
CA GLU A 38 10.29 8.34 4.97
C GLU A 38 9.25 9.47 5.05
N LYS A 39 9.63 10.69 4.63
CA LYS A 39 8.82 11.89 4.84
C LYS A 39 7.38 11.78 4.31
N ARG A 40 7.19 11.13 3.15
CA ARG A 40 5.87 10.88 2.55
C ARG A 40 5.79 9.52 1.84
N THR A 41 6.67 8.60 2.20
CA THR A 41 6.70 7.25 1.66
C THR A 41 6.74 6.28 2.83
N VAL A 42 5.95 5.23 2.77
CA VAL A 42 6.00 4.13 3.74
C VAL A 42 6.01 2.81 3.00
N THR A 43 6.91 1.94 3.40
CA THR A 43 6.97 0.55 2.94
C THR A 43 6.60 -0.35 4.10
N LEU A 44 5.57 -1.15 3.89
CA LEU A 44 5.02 -2.07 4.88
C LEU A 44 5.05 -3.50 4.35
N SER A 45 5.28 -4.43 5.26
CA SER A 45 5.19 -5.87 5.00
C SER A 45 3.87 -6.39 5.53
N LEU A 46 3.18 -7.21 4.74
CA LEU A 46 2.12 -8.05 5.28
C LEU A 46 2.73 -9.39 5.70
N SER A 47 2.66 -9.68 6.99
CA SER A 47 3.06 -10.96 7.57
C SER A 47 1.98 -11.42 8.52
N GLY A 48 1.04 -12.20 8.02
CA GLY A 48 -0.03 -12.83 8.78
C GLY A 48 -0.22 -14.26 8.29
N ASN A 49 -0.79 -15.15 9.11
CA ASN A 49 -0.95 -16.58 8.76
C ASN A 49 -1.52 -16.77 7.34
N LEU A 50 -2.61 -16.06 7.03
CA LEU A 50 -3.27 -16.11 5.71
C LEU A 50 -2.39 -15.64 4.55
N VAL A 51 -1.51 -14.66 4.77
CA VAL A 51 -0.60 -14.16 3.74
C VAL A 51 0.58 -15.12 3.59
N SER A 52 1.16 -15.59 4.68
CA SER A 52 2.29 -16.53 4.69
C SER A 52 1.96 -17.89 4.07
N ASP A 53 0.70 -18.32 4.12
CA ASP A 53 0.22 -19.56 3.49
C ASP A 53 0.16 -19.48 1.96
N CYS A 54 0.13 -18.28 1.37
CA CYS A 54 -0.02 -18.04 -0.06
C CYS A 54 1.17 -17.33 -0.69
N TYR A 55 1.83 -16.46 0.07
CA TYR A 55 2.90 -15.56 -0.38
C TYR A 55 4.08 -15.63 0.58
N LYS A 56 5.28 -15.86 0.04
CA LYS A 56 6.54 -15.78 0.78
C LYS A 56 6.86 -14.34 1.16
N THR A 57 6.58 -13.41 0.25
CA THR A 57 6.78 -11.99 0.48
C THR A 57 5.58 -11.22 -0.03
N PHE A 58 5.18 -10.20 0.74
CA PHE A 58 4.19 -9.23 0.34
C PHE A 58 4.61 -7.88 0.92
N LYS A 59 5.00 -6.96 0.06
CA LYS A 59 5.45 -5.61 0.41
C LYS A 59 4.58 -4.61 -0.31
N ALA A 60 4.05 -3.64 0.42
CA ALA A 60 3.36 -2.50 -0.17
C ALA A 60 4.17 -1.24 0.14
N THR A 61 4.44 -0.46 -0.90
CA THR A 61 5.05 0.86 -0.81
C THR A 61 4.01 1.89 -1.21
N ILE A 62 3.74 2.83 -0.32
CA ILE A 62 2.76 3.90 -0.53
C ILE A 62 3.52 5.22 -0.45
N THR A 63 3.39 6.02 -1.50
CA THR A 63 3.98 7.36 -1.62
C THR A 63 2.87 8.37 -1.79
N VAL A 64 2.92 9.45 -1.01
CA VAL A 64 1.93 10.52 -1.04
C VAL A 64 2.61 11.80 -1.52
N THR A 65 2.19 12.31 -2.67
CA THR A 65 2.71 13.57 -3.23
C THR A 65 1.62 14.66 -3.17
N PRO A 66 1.99 15.93 -2.97
CA PRO A 66 1.04 17.04 -3.12
C PRO A 66 0.45 17.03 -4.54
N ALA A 67 -0.85 17.32 -4.67
CA ALA A 67 -1.44 17.54 -5.98
C ALA A 67 -0.90 18.84 -6.61
N GLU A 68 -0.85 18.90 -7.94
CA GLU A 68 -0.32 20.05 -8.68
C GLU A 68 -1.17 21.32 -8.48
N ASP A 69 -2.47 21.17 -8.19
CA ASP A 69 -3.38 22.27 -7.85
C ASP A 69 -3.27 22.65 -6.36
N GLU A 70 -2.41 23.64 -6.07
CA GLU A 70 -2.39 24.50 -4.87
C GLU A 70 -2.88 23.91 -3.53
N GLY A 71 -2.40 22.71 -3.16
CA GLY A 71 -2.58 22.16 -1.81
C GLY A 71 -4.00 21.72 -1.44
N ASN A 72 -4.92 21.63 -2.41
CA ASN A 72 -6.30 21.20 -2.16
C ASN A 72 -6.50 19.67 -2.22
N GLY A 73 -5.38 18.93 -2.29
CA GLY A 73 -5.38 17.46 -2.35
C GLY A 73 -3.98 16.87 -2.36
N SER A 74 -3.92 15.55 -2.51
CA SER A 74 -2.70 14.80 -2.73
C SER A 74 -2.93 13.62 -3.66
N ARG A 75 -1.86 13.17 -4.30
CA ARG A 75 -1.83 11.97 -5.13
C ARG A 75 -1.17 10.85 -4.35
N VAL A 76 -1.87 9.74 -4.24
CA VAL A 76 -1.37 8.54 -3.60
C VAL A 76 -0.93 7.59 -4.71
N VAL A 77 0.36 7.26 -4.72
CA VAL A 77 0.94 6.23 -5.57
C VAL A 77 1.21 5.01 -4.70
N TRP A 78 0.75 3.85 -5.13
CA TRP A 78 0.98 2.59 -4.42
C TRP A 78 1.62 1.57 -5.36
N THR A 79 2.52 0.79 -4.79
CA THR A 79 3.20 -0.32 -5.44
C THR A 79 3.20 -1.50 -4.49
N VAL A 80 2.70 -2.64 -4.93
CA VAL A 80 2.71 -3.90 -4.19
C VAL A 80 3.58 -4.89 -4.93
N GLU A 81 4.57 -5.42 -4.24
CA GLU A 81 5.45 -6.47 -4.72
C GLU A 81 5.16 -7.73 -3.91
N PHE A 82 4.96 -8.86 -4.60
CA PHE A 82 4.65 -10.13 -3.96
C PHE A 82 5.38 -11.30 -4.59
N GLU A 83 5.69 -12.29 -3.76
CA GLU A 83 6.22 -13.58 -4.18
C GLU A 83 5.30 -14.69 -3.69
N LYS A 84 4.71 -15.44 -4.61
CA LYS A 84 3.87 -16.61 -4.32
C LYS A 84 4.71 -17.77 -3.81
N ILE A 85 4.14 -18.59 -2.91
CA ILE A 85 4.79 -19.83 -2.48
C ILE A 85 4.81 -20.90 -3.59
N ARG A 86 3.85 -20.85 -4.54
CA ARG A 86 3.68 -21.79 -5.66
C ARG A 86 2.84 -21.19 -6.79
N HIS A 87 2.85 -21.83 -7.97
CA HIS A 87 2.21 -21.29 -9.18
C HIS A 87 0.68 -21.32 -9.20
N ASP A 88 0.00 -22.14 -8.40
CA ASP A 88 -1.47 -22.20 -8.36
C ASP A 88 -2.11 -21.10 -7.50
N ILE A 89 -1.31 -20.34 -6.75
CA ILE A 89 -1.79 -19.21 -5.98
C ILE A 89 -2.15 -18.08 -6.94
N GLU A 90 -3.34 -17.53 -6.76
CA GLU A 90 -3.81 -16.36 -7.52
C GLU A 90 -3.00 -15.11 -7.15
N ASP A 91 -3.10 -14.07 -7.98
CA ASP A 91 -2.51 -12.78 -7.60
C ASP A 91 -3.30 -12.17 -6.43
N PRO A 92 -2.66 -11.44 -5.51
CA PRO A 92 -3.29 -10.90 -4.32
C PRO A 92 -4.15 -9.66 -4.62
N MET A 93 -4.88 -9.64 -5.73
CA MET A 93 -5.72 -8.51 -6.15
C MET A 93 -6.74 -8.14 -5.07
N TRP A 94 -7.31 -9.13 -4.39
CA TRP A 94 -8.23 -8.89 -3.27
C TRP A 94 -7.59 -8.15 -2.09
N ILE A 95 -6.31 -8.43 -1.78
CA ILE A 95 -5.56 -7.74 -0.72
C ILE A 95 -5.28 -6.30 -1.15
N ILE A 96 -4.87 -6.13 -2.41
CA ILE A 96 -4.59 -4.83 -3.02
C ILE A 96 -5.86 -3.97 -3.02
N ASP A 97 -7.01 -4.52 -3.41
CA ASP A 97 -8.30 -3.82 -3.40
C ASP A 97 -8.73 -3.39 -2.00
N ILE A 98 -8.53 -4.23 -0.98
CA ILE A 98 -8.79 -3.86 0.42
C ILE A 98 -7.89 -2.70 0.83
N LEU A 99 -6.59 -2.74 0.52
CA LEU A 99 -5.65 -1.67 0.83
C LEU A 99 -6.06 -0.35 0.13
N ILE A 100 -6.44 -0.42 -1.14
CA ILE A 100 -6.89 0.76 -1.90
C ILE A 100 -8.18 1.33 -1.32
N ASN A 101 -9.17 0.48 -1.02
CA ASN A 101 -10.42 0.91 -0.39
C ASN A 101 -10.17 1.52 1.00
N TYR A 102 -9.20 0.99 1.74
CA TYR A 102 -8.76 1.55 3.01
C TYR A 102 -8.23 2.97 2.84
N LEU A 103 -7.30 3.16 1.90
CA LEU A 103 -6.72 4.48 1.61
C LEU A 103 -7.79 5.48 1.13
N LYS A 104 -8.75 5.01 0.32
CA LYS A 104 -9.89 5.82 -0.15
C LYS A 104 -10.87 6.20 0.96
N THR A 105 -10.91 5.47 2.08
CA THR A 105 -11.78 5.82 3.21
C THR A 105 -11.40 7.18 3.83
N TYR A 106 -10.16 7.61 3.66
CA TYR A 106 -9.67 8.92 4.11
C TYR A 106 -9.76 10.03 3.03
N SER A 107 -10.38 9.76 1.87
CA SER A 107 -10.50 10.71 0.74
C SER A 107 -11.59 11.75 0.92
#